data_AF-A0A7W8EPZ7-F1
#
_entry.id   AF-A0A7W8EPZ7-F1
#
_cell.length_a   1.000
_cell.length_b   1.000
_cell.length_c   1.000
_cell.angle_alpha   90.00
_cell.angle_beta   90.00
_cell.angle_gamma   90.00
#
_symmetry.space_group_name_H-M   'P 1'
#
loop_
_entity.id
_entity.type
_entity.pdbx_description
1 polymer ?
#
loop_
_entity_poly.entity_id
_entity_poly.type
_entity_poly.pdbx_seq_one_letter_code
_entity_poly.pdbx_strand_id
1 'polypeptide(L)'
;MHEEDSWGKMIFSRFFAEDVAHFLSKRGSITGGVCLLCVVAVFTPASAHAEDVADWENIASGTAFMSNPAAVEYKTGYSNIGYDHFRSEIMLNWSDGEAQSQTIYEGIYDRPPAKVWGAGDRLCVSMQTCARYEDNCTTNIIVYRYDADVKLFSELPAGDNLCVQVKK
;
A
#
# COMPACT_ATOMS: atom_id res chain seq x y z
N MET A 1 -4.63 -25.87 -13.02
CA MET A 1 -4.98 -24.46 -13.31
C MET A 1 -6.22 -24.17 -12.47
N HIS A 2 -6.20 -23.42 -11.38
CA HIS A 2 -5.31 -22.35 -10.92
C HIS A 2 -5.04 -22.55 -9.41
N GLU A 3 -3.78 -22.82 -9.04
CA GLU A 3 -3.34 -22.86 -7.64
C GLU A 3 -2.63 -21.55 -7.24
N GLU A 4 -2.35 -20.68 -8.22
CA GLU A 4 -1.65 -19.40 -8.03
C GLU A 4 -2.53 -18.29 -7.43
N ASP A 5 -3.87 -18.40 -7.55
CA ASP A 5 -4.82 -17.41 -7.01
C ASP A 5 -4.88 -17.43 -5.47
N SER A 6 -4.55 -18.58 -4.87
CA SER A 6 -4.62 -18.79 -3.41
C SER A 6 -3.43 -18.14 -2.69
N TRP A 7 -2.24 -18.19 -3.31
CA TRP A 7 -1.04 -17.53 -2.79
C TRP A 7 -1.16 -16.01 -2.87
N GLY A 8 -1.75 -15.50 -3.96
CA GLY A 8 -2.06 -14.08 -4.11
C GLY A 8 -2.82 -13.53 -2.89
N LYS A 9 -3.94 -14.16 -2.54
CA LYS A 9 -4.79 -13.80 -1.38
C LYS A 9 -4.11 -14.02 -0.03
N MET A 10 -3.41 -15.15 0.15
CA MET A 10 -2.73 -15.46 1.42
C MET A 10 -1.57 -14.53 1.74
N ILE A 11 -0.87 -14.00 0.73
CA ILE A 11 0.21 -13.02 0.93
C ILE A 11 -0.35 -11.76 1.58
N PHE A 12 -1.50 -11.24 1.13
CA PHE A 12 -2.11 -10.05 1.76
C PHE A 12 -2.62 -10.30 3.19
N SER A 13 -3.13 -11.50 3.50
CA SER A 13 -3.63 -11.81 4.85
C SER A 13 -2.55 -12.01 5.91
N ARG A 14 -1.31 -12.39 5.54
CA ARG A 14 -0.25 -12.74 6.52
C ARG A 14 0.57 -11.56 7.04
N PHE A 15 0.48 -10.37 6.42
CA PHE A 15 1.37 -9.25 6.77
C PHE A 15 0.89 -8.35 7.93
N PHE A 16 -0.29 -8.56 8.50
CA PHE A 16 -0.83 -7.70 9.58
C PHE A 16 -0.70 -8.27 11.01
N ALA A 17 0.09 -9.33 11.22
CA ALA A 17 0.17 -10.02 12.52
C ALA A 17 1.32 -9.58 13.45
N GLU A 18 2.25 -8.72 13.02
CA GLU A 18 3.45 -8.38 13.80
C GLU A 18 3.61 -6.87 13.97
N ASP A 19 2.75 -6.19 14.76
CA ASP A 19 3.18 -4.98 15.50
C ASP A 19 2.19 -4.42 16.56
N VAL A 20 1.41 -5.26 17.25
CA VAL A 20 0.55 -4.80 18.37
C VAL A 20 0.93 -5.50 19.68
N ALA A 21 2.19 -5.39 20.08
CA ALA A 21 2.63 -5.91 21.40
C ALA A 21 3.39 -4.89 22.27
N HIS A 22 3.65 -3.67 21.80
CA HIS A 22 4.57 -2.76 22.50
C HIS A 22 3.94 -1.52 23.15
N PHE A 23 2.62 -1.48 23.39
CA PHE A 23 1.97 -0.27 23.93
C PHE A 23 1.19 -0.41 25.24
N LEU A 24 1.46 -1.41 26.10
CA LEU A 24 0.89 -1.44 27.46
C LEU A 24 1.91 -1.91 28.51
N SER A 25 3.03 -1.20 28.64
CA SER A 25 3.91 -1.34 29.81
C SER A 25 4.56 -0.01 30.18
N LYS A 26 3.75 0.97 30.59
CA LYS A 26 4.22 2.09 31.43
C LYS A 26 3.06 2.96 31.91
N ARG A 27 2.85 2.91 33.23
CA ARG A 27 2.16 3.83 34.17
C ARG A 27 1.38 2.91 35.12
N GLY A 28 1.75 2.75 36.38
CA GLY A 28 2.32 3.71 37.31
C GLY A 28 1.46 3.62 38.56
N SER A 29 2.01 2.98 39.58
CA SER A 29 1.45 2.79 40.92
C SER A 29 0.89 4.09 41.51
N ILE A 30 -0.39 4.08 41.91
CA ILE A 30 -0.91 4.99 42.94
C ILE A 30 -1.91 4.20 43.81
N THR A 31 -1.52 4.04 45.08
CA THR A 31 -2.26 3.53 46.22
C THR A 31 -3.45 4.42 46.60
N GLY A 32 -4.62 3.83 46.92
CA GLY A 32 -5.65 4.53 47.69
C GLY A 32 -7.09 3.99 47.59
N GLY A 33 -7.54 3.29 48.63
CA GLY A 33 -8.84 3.49 49.30
C GLY A 33 -10.18 3.37 48.56
N VAL A 34 -10.89 2.26 48.81
CA VAL A 34 -12.34 2.11 49.09
C VAL A 34 -13.36 2.96 48.29
N CYS A 35 -14.23 2.33 47.48
CA CYS A 35 -15.68 2.25 47.78
C CYS A 35 -16.51 1.44 46.75
N LEU A 36 -17.55 0.82 47.30
CA LEU A 36 -18.75 0.16 46.80
C LEU A 36 -19.25 0.36 45.34
N LEU A 37 -19.81 -0.76 44.84
CA LEU A 37 -20.98 -0.89 43.95
C LEU A 37 -20.90 -0.26 42.56
N CYS A 38 -20.67 -1.10 41.53
CA CYS A 38 -21.29 -0.92 40.22
C CYS A 38 -21.48 -2.27 39.53
N VAL A 39 -22.71 -2.48 39.07
CA VAL A 39 -23.22 -3.59 38.27
C VAL A 39 -22.27 -3.86 37.11
N VAL A 40 -21.68 -5.07 37.06
CA VAL A 40 -20.94 -5.54 35.89
C VAL A 40 -21.96 -5.96 34.84
N ALA A 41 -22.57 -4.96 34.19
CA ALA A 41 -23.10 -5.16 32.85
C ALA A 41 -21.87 -5.32 31.97
N VAL A 42 -21.58 -6.56 31.58
CA VAL A 42 -20.55 -6.87 30.59
C VAL A 42 -21.04 -6.29 29.27
N PHE A 43 -20.77 -5.01 29.05
CA PHE A 43 -20.69 -4.45 27.72
C PHE A 43 -19.46 -5.11 27.10
N THR A 44 -19.64 -6.26 26.47
CA THR A 44 -18.67 -6.69 25.47
C THR A 44 -18.73 -5.61 24.39
N PRO A 45 -17.67 -4.81 24.17
CA PRO A 45 -17.55 -4.22 22.85
C PRO A 45 -17.50 -5.41 21.91
N ALA A 46 -18.58 -5.63 21.15
CA ALA A 46 -18.45 -6.34 19.90
C ALA A 46 -17.45 -5.49 19.12
N SER A 47 -16.17 -5.85 19.18
CA SER A 47 -15.22 -5.39 18.20
C SER A 47 -15.75 -5.95 16.89
N ALA A 48 -16.53 -5.13 16.20
CA ALA A 48 -16.65 -5.23 14.78
C ALA A 48 -15.23 -5.03 14.27
N HIS A 49 -14.46 -6.11 14.24
CA HIS A 49 -13.36 -6.25 13.31
C HIS A 49 -14.04 -6.31 11.94
N ALA A 50 -14.46 -5.15 11.44
CA ALA A 50 -14.49 -4.94 10.01
C ALA A 50 -13.01 -4.98 9.62
N GLU A 51 -12.53 -6.19 9.38
CA GLU A 51 -11.34 -6.39 8.57
C GLU A 51 -11.75 -5.83 7.20
N ASP A 52 -11.56 -4.53 6.99
CA ASP A 52 -11.63 -3.90 5.66
C ASP A 52 -10.44 -4.42 4.85
N VAL A 53 -10.42 -5.74 4.60
CA VAL A 53 -9.67 -6.34 3.53
C VAL A 53 -10.34 -5.81 2.27
N ALA A 54 -9.72 -4.83 1.63
CA ALA A 54 -10.19 -4.35 0.35
C ALA A 54 -10.29 -5.55 -0.61
N ASP A 55 -11.52 -5.96 -0.93
CA ASP A 55 -11.79 -7.04 -1.89
C ASP A 55 -11.58 -6.46 -3.30
N TRP A 56 -10.31 -6.45 -3.73
CA TRP A 56 -9.93 -5.93 -5.04
C TRP A 56 -10.52 -6.80 -6.14
N GLU A 57 -11.29 -6.19 -7.05
CA GLU A 57 -11.90 -6.89 -8.19
C GLU A 57 -10.82 -7.44 -9.14
N ASN A 58 -9.71 -6.71 -9.29
CA ASN A 58 -8.63 -7.05 -10.19
C ASN A 58 -7.28 -6.72 -9.55
N ILE A 59 -6.27 -7.53 -9.91
CA ILE A 59 -4.89 -7.36 -9.45
C ILE A 59 -3.95 -7.53 -10.66
N ALA A 60 -3.09 -6.54 -10.89
CA ALA A 60 -1.93 -6.66 -11.78
C ALA A 60 -0.66 -6.79 -10.95
N SER A 61 0.33 -7.53 -11.43
CA SER A 61 1.63 -7.65 -10.76
C SER A 61 2.79 -7.60 -11.75
N GLY A 62 3.98 -7.32 -11.24
CA GLY A 62 5.20 -7.33 -12.03
C GLY A 62 6.43 -7.02 -11.20
N THR A 63 7.54 -6.81 -11.89
CA THR A 63 8.83 -6.44 -11.27
C THR A 63 9.39 -5.21 -11.97
N ALA A 64 9.77 -4.21 -11.19
CA ALA A 64 10.50 -3.05 -11.63
C ALA A 64 11.99 -3.19 -11.25
N PHE A 65 12.89 -2.90 -12.19
CA PHE A 65 14.33 -2.97 -11.97
C PHE A 65 14.91 -1.57 -11.82
N MET A 66 15.68 -1.37 -10.75
CA MET A 66 16.28 -0.08 -10.36
C MET A 66 17.74 -0.30 -9.95
N SER A 67 18.49 0.77 -9.72
CA SER A 67 19.86 0.65 -9.20
C SER A 67 19.89 0.47 -7.68
N ASN A 68 18.86 0.91 -6.96
CA ASN A 68 18.73 0.72 -5.52
C ASN A 68 17.25 0.84 -5.07
N PRO A 69 16.63 -0.23 -4.54
CA PRO A 69 17.11 -1.62 -4.55
C PRO A 69 17.20 -2.15 -6.00
N ALA A 70 17.82 -3.31 -6.21
CA ALA A 70 18.04 -3.85 -7.56
C ALA A 70 16.73 -4.26 -8.26
N ALA A 71 15.78 -4.80 -7.49
CA ALA A 71 14.48 -5.24 -7.98
C ALA A 71 13.41 -4.95 -6.94
N VAL A 72 12.24 -4.53 -7.43
CA VAL A 72 11.03 -4.27 -6.65
C VAL A 72 9.89 -5.02 -7.31
N GLU A 73 9.32 -5.98 -6.60
CA GLU A 73 8.06 -6.61 -7.00
C GLU A 73 6.91 -5.68 -6.65
N TYR A 74 5.94 -5.53 -7.54
CA TYR A 74 4.77 -4.70 -7.27
C TYR A 74 3.48 -5.46 -7.55
N LYS A 75 2.43 -5.07 -6.81
CA LYS A 75 1.05 -5.45 -7.03
C LYS A 75 0.20 -4.18 -7.09
N THR A 76 -0.66 -4.09 -8.09
CA THR A 76 -1.64 -3.02 -8.27
C THR A 76 -3.02 -3.62 -8.15
N GLY A 77 -3.69 -3.38 -7.02
CA GLY A 77 -5.09 -3.73 -6.82
C GLY A 77 -6.00 -2.59 -7.29
N TYR A 78 -7.13 -2.92 -7.90
CA TYR A 78 -8.14 -1.92 -8.26
C TYR A 78 -9.55 -2.52 -8.28
N SER A 79 -10.53 -1.68 -7.94
CA SER A 79 -11.95 -1.99 -7.90
C SER A 79 -12.76 -0.79 -8.38
N ASN A 80 -13.76 -1.05 -9.23
CA ASN A 80 -14.62 -0.01 -9.79
C ASN A 80 -15.51 0.58 -8.68
N ILE A 81 -15.50 1.90 -8.53
CA ILE A 81 -16.33 2.64 -7.57
C ILE A 81 -17.42 3.49 -8.24
N GLY A 82 -17.66 3.27 -9.54
CA GLY A 82 -18.67 3.91 -10.37
C GLY A 82 -18.10 5.01 -11.27
N TYR A 83 -18.84 5.30 -12.35
CA TYR A 83 -18.51 6.38 -13.32
C TYR A 83 -17.08 6.30 -13.89
N ASP A 84 -16.61 5.08 -14.17
CA ASP A 84 -15.25 4.80 -14.65
C ASP A 84 -14.13 5.25 -13.70
N HIS A 85 -14.44 5.47 -12.42
CA HIS A 85 -13.47 5.69 -11.36
C HIS A 85 -13.13 4.36 -10.68
N PHE A 86 -11.85 4.17 -10.36
CA PHE A 86 -11.38 2.97 -9.68
C PHE A 86 -10.62 3.34 -8.41
N ARG A 87 -11.09 2.84 -7.26
CA ARG A 87 -10.25 2.81 -6.06
C ARG A 87 -9.11 1.85 -6.33
N SER A 88 -7.91 2.26 -6.00
CA SER A 88 -6.71 1.50 -6.33
C SER A 88 -5.63 1.63 -5.27
N GLU A 89 -4.80 0.61 -5.20
CA GLU A 89 -3.66 0.51 -4.29
C GLU A 89 -2.45 -0.06 -5.02
N ILE A 90 -1.25 0.43 -4.69
CA ILE A 90 0.01 -0.12 -5.19
C ILE A 90 0.88 -0.51 -4.01
N MET A 91 1.13 -1.82 -3.90
CA MET A 91 2.03 -2.40 -2.92
C MET A 91 3.34 -2.81 -3.57
N LEU A 92 4.43 -2.57 -2.86
CA LEU A 92 5.78 -2.97 -3.23
C LEU A 92 6.26 -4.05 -2.26
N ASN A 93 7.05 -4.98 -2.78
CA ASN A 93 7.87 -5.89 -2.01
C ASN A 93 9.29 -5.86 -2.58
N TRP A 94 10.29 -5.76 -1.72
CA TRP A 94 11.70 -5.79 -2.14
C TRP A 94 12.55 -6.45 -1.07
N SER A 95 13.83 -6.64 -1.38
CA SER A 95 14.80 -7.05 -0.37
C SER A 95 16.05 -6.20 -0.43
N ASP A 96 16.53 -5.83 0.76
CA ASP A 96 17.78 -5.10 0.98
C ASP A 96 18.72 -5.86 1.95
N GLY A 97 18.60 -7.19 1.97
CA GLY A 97 19.16 -8.08 2.98
C GLY A 97 18.09 -8.67 3.89
N GLU A 98 16.97 -7.97 4.02
CA GLU A 98 15.74 -8.44 4.68
C GLU A 98 14.56 -8.30 3.73
N ALA A 99 13.45 -9.00 3.99
CA ALA A 99 12.21 -8.81 3.23
C ALA A 99 11.54 -7.51 3.69
N GLN A 100 11.17 -6.66 2.74
CA GLN A 100 10.50 -5.39 2.98
C GLN A 100 9.19 -5.31 2.19
N SER A 101 8.23 -4.56 2.71
CA SER A 101 6.94 -4.31 2.06
C SER A 101 6.42 -2.90 2.37
N GLN A 102 5.77 -2.27 1.39
CA GLN A 102 5.18 -0.95 1.57
C GLN A 102 4.04 -0.70 0.57
N THR A 103 2.93 -0.13 1.05
CA THR A 103 1.94 0.51 0.18
C THR A 103 2.40 1.92 -0.15
N ILE A 104 2.68 2.20 -1.43
CA ILE A 104 3.18 3.50 -1.88
C ILE A 104 2.09 4.42 -2.42
N TYR A 105 0.94 3.85 -2.76
CA TYR A 105 -0.20 4.59 -3.28
C TYR A 105 -1.49 3.94 -2.81
N GLU A 106 -2.40 4.77 -2.32
CA GLU A 106 -3.82 4.47 -2.13
C GLU A 106 -4.62 5.67 -2.65
N GLY A 107 -5.54 5.45 -3.58
CA GLY A 107 -6.27 6.56 -4.19
C GLY A 107 -7.22 6.13 -5.29
N ILE A 108 -7.62 7.10 -6.13
CA ILE A 108 -8.59 6.91 -7.21
C ILE A 108 -7.96 7.38 -8.53
N TYR A 109 -8.07 6.54 -9.56
CA TYR A 109 -7.75 6.92 -10.94
C TYR A 109 -8.58 6.07 -11.93
N ASP A 110 -8.58 6.43 -13.22
CA ASP A 110 -9.68 6.06 -14.13
C ASP A 110 -9.29 4.97 -15.15
N ARG A 111 -7.99 4.78 -15.41
CA ARG A 111 -7.51 3.74 -16.33
C ARG A 111 -6.49 2.80 -15.65
N PRO A 112 -6.93 1.88 -14.78
CA PRO A 112 -6.08 0.80 -14.28
C PRO A 112 -5.71 -0.22 -15.38
N PRO A 113 -4.62 -0.98 -15.19
CA PRO A 113 -3.67 -0.88 -14.08
C PRO A 113 -2.65 0.25 -14.29
N ALA A 114 -2.17 0.82 -13.18
CA ALA A 114 -1.01 1.72 -13.19
C ALA A 114 0.21 1.02 -13.80
N LYS A 115 1.03 1.78 -14.53
CA LYS A 115 2.33 1.28 -15.02
C LYS A 115 3.41 1.59 -14.01
N VAL A 116 4.20 0.59 -13.65
CA VAL A 116 5.31 0.73 -12.70
C VAL A 116 6.61 0.33 -13.39
N TRP A 117 7.64 1.16 -13.29
CA TRP A 117 8.96 0.87 -13.85
C TRP A 117 10.07 1.55 -13.04
N GLY A 118 11.30 1.07 -13.19
CA GLY A 118 12.47 1.73 -12.61
C GLY A 118 13.18 2.63 -13.61
N ALA A 119 13.76 3.72 -13.12
CA ALA A 119 14.59 4.65 -13.88
C ALA A 119 15.78 5.11 -13.02
N GLY A 120 16.93 4.45 -13.16
CA GLY A 120 18.07 4.68 -12.27
C GLY A 120 17.75 4.27 -10.84
N ASP A 121 17.94 5.17 -9.86
CA ASP A 121 17.63 4.95 -8.44
C ASP A 121 16.17 5.30 -8.07
N ARG A 122 15.29 5.42 -9.07
CA ARG A 122 13.90 5.86 -8.89
C ARG A 122 12.90 4.83 -9.36
N LEU A 123 11.81 4.74 -8.61
CA LEU A 123 10.61 3.99 -9.00
C LEU A 123 9.61 4.98 -9.57
N CYS A 124 9.07 4.67 -10.73
CA CYS A 124 8.15 5.53 -11.46
C CYS A 124 6.81 4.84 -11.59
N VAL A 125 5.74 5.57 -11.28
CA VAL A 125 4.37 5.11 -11.39
C VAL A 125 3.62 6.06 -12.32
N SER A 126 3.04 5.53 -13.39
CA SER A 126 2.17 6.27 -14.30
C SER A 126 0.74 5.85 -14.09
N MET A 127 -0.12 6.85 -13.89
CA MET A 127 -1.55 6.73 -13.69
C MET A 127 -2.27 7.68 -14.64
N GLN A 128 -3.54 7.41 -14.92
CA GLN A 128 -4.35 8.28 -15.78
C GLN A 128 -5.65 8.65 -15.10
N THR A 129 -5.97 9.93 -15.18
CA THR A 129 -7.23 10.53 -14.73
C THR A 129 -7.88 11.22 -15.91
N CYS A 130 -9.16 10.97 -16.14
CA CYS A 130 -9.94 11.48 -17.25
C CYS A 130 -10.88 12.56 -16.73
N ALA A 131 -10.99 13.67 -17.46
CA ALA A 131 -12.04 14.64 -17.16
C ALA A 131 -13.41 14.05 -17.50
N ARG A 132 -14.45 14.53 -16.82
CA ARG A 132 -15.81 14.02 -16.99
C ARG A 132 -16.26 14.21 -18.44
N TYR A 133 -16.69 13.12 -19.08
CA TYR A 133 -17.12 13.07 -20.48
C TYR A 133 -16.02 13.34 -21.52
N GLU A 134 -14.75 13.29 -21.13
CA GLU A 134 -13.65 13.39 -22.08
C GLU A 134 -13.09 12.01 -22.40
N ASP A 135 -12.85 11.75 -23.69
CA ASP A 135 -12.15 10.55 -24.14
C ASP A 135 -10.65 10.63 -23.84
N ASN A 136 -10.11 11.85 -23.68
CA ASN A 136 -8.71 12.10 -23.37
C ASN A 136 -8.47 12.12 -21.87
N CYS A 137 -7.49 11.33 -21.42
CA CYS A 137 -7.06 11.28 -20.04
C CYS A 137 -5.71 11.97 -19.86
N THR A 138 -5.55 12.66 -18.75
CA THR A 138 -4.26 13.22 -18.33
C THR A 138 -3.45 12.12 -17.67
N THR A 139 -2.20 11.97 -18.10
CA THR A 139 -1.25 11.04 -17.46
C THR A 139 -0.50 11.77 -16.36
N ASN A 140 -0.55 11.24 -15.16
CA ASN A 140 0.21 11.70 -14.01
C ASN A 140 1.35 10.70 -13.75
N ILE A 141 2.56 11.21 -13.51
CA ILE A 141 3.72 10.39 -13.14
C ILE A 141 4.12 10.76 -11.72
N ILE A 142 4.09 9.77 -10.83
CA ILE A 142 4.59 9.88 -9.46
C ILE A 142 5.96 9.21 -9.41
N VAL A 143 6.91 9.85 -8.75
CA VAL A 143 8.29 9.38 -8.66
C VAL A 143 8.62 9.09 -7.22
N TYR A 144 9.12 7.90 -6.93
CA TYR A 144 9.58 7.51 -5.61
C TYR A 144 11.07 7.25 -5.61
N ARG A 145 11.69 7.47 -4.44
CA ARG A 145 13.08 7.11 -4.16
C ARG A 145 13.14 6.23 -2.94
N TYR A 146 13.97 5.19 -3.01
CA TYR A 146 14.26 4.35 -1.87
C TYR A 146 15.31 5.00 -0.96
N ASP A 147 15.00 5.11 0.33
CA ASP A 147 15.94 5.44 1.39
C ASP A 147 16.29 4.15 2.15
N ALA A 148 17.56 3.74 2.08
CA ALA A 148 18.04 2.51 2.70
C ALA A 148 18.25 2.62 4.21
N ASP A 149 18.39 3.83 4.75
CA ASP A 149 18.61 4.04 6.18
C ASP A 149 17.31 3.84 6.97
N VAL A 150 16.18 4.25 6.38
CA VAL A 150 14.84 4.09 6.97
C VAL A 150 13.99 3.02 6.28
N LYS A 151 14.53 2.37 5.24
CA LYS A 151 13.89 1.31 4.45
C LYS A 151 12.52 1.70 3.91
N LEU A 152 12.44 2.87 3.26
CA LEU A 152 11.17 3.44 2.80
C LEU A 152 11.29 4.03 1.39
N PHE A 153 10.28 3.81 0.56
CA PHE A 153 10.04 4.60 -0.64
C PHE A 153 9.31 5.89 -0.31
N SER A 154 9.92 7.02 -0.63
CA SER A 154 9.33 8.35 -0.45
C SER A 154 9.05 8.99 -1.80
N GLU A 155 7.87 9.62 -1.94
CA GLU A 155 7.54 10.41 -3.11
C GLU A 155 8.48 11.62 -3.22
N LEU A 156 8.98 11.86 -4.43
CA LEU A 156 9.78 13.03 -4.76
C LEU A 156 8.85 14.16 -5.25
N PRO A 157 9.15 15.42 -4.89
CA PRO A 157 8.44 16.56 -5.44
C PRO A 157 8.57 16.59 -6.98
N ALA A 158 7.51 17.02 -7.65
CA ALA A 158 7.37 16.97 -9.10
C ALA A 158 8.62 17.49 -9.84
N GLY A 159 9.20 16.62 -10.67
CA GLY A 159 10.26 16.93 -11.60
C GLY A 159 10.02 16.13 -12.88
N ASP A 160 9.49 16.80 -13.90
CA ASP A 160 8.92 16.16 -15.10
C ASP A 160 9.91 15.30 -15.92
N ASN A 161 11.20 15.35 -15.58
CA ASN A 161 12.27 14.67 -16.31
C ASN A 161 12.91 13.49 -15.55
N LEU A 162 12.38 13.11 -14.38
CA LEU A 162 13.05 12.13 -13.52
C LEU A 162 12.84 10.67 -13.95
N CYS A 163 11.81 10.41 -14.77
CA CYS A 163 11.37 9.07 -15.19
C CYS A 163 11.51 8.81 -16.69
N VAL A 164 12.31 9.61 -17.39
CA VAL A 164 12.57 9.41 -18.82
C VAL A 164 13.31 8.09 -19.01
N GLN A 165 12.69 7.17 -19.72
CA GLN A 165 13.35 5.94 -20.13
C GLN A 165 14.48 6.29 -21.09
N VAL A 166 15.73 6.03 -20.69
CA VAL A 166 16.86 6.05 -21.63
C VAL A 166 16.63 4.86 -22.56
N LYS A 167 16.15 5.14 -23.79
CA LYS A 167 16.15 4.12 -24.85
C LYS A 167 17.60 3.66 -25.03
N LYS A 168 17.91 2.43 -24.64
CA LYS A 168 19.13 1.75 -25.05
C LYS A 168 18.94 1.17 -26.45
#